data_AF-A0A2Z6M6S8-F1
#
_entry.id   AF-A0A2Z6M6S8-F1
#
_cell.length_a   1.000
_cell.length_b   1.000
_cell.length_c   1.000
_cell.angle_alpha   90.00
_cell.angle_beta   90.00
_cell.angle_gamma   90.00
#
_symmetry.space_group_name_H-M   'P 1'
#
loop_
_entity.id
_entity.type
_entity.pdbx_description
1 polymer ?
#
loop_
_entity_poly.entity_id
_entity_poly.type
_entity_poly.pdbx_seq_one_letter_code
_entity_poly.pdbx_strand_id
1 'polypeptide(L)'
;MQRGSEPQTKYSKPMTIQMQSNEDDEDGLGVDEEDDEEEHGDASCGACGESYATDEFWICCDICEKWFHGKCVKITPARAEHIKQYKCPACSKRART
;
A
#
# COMPACT_ATOMS: atom_id res chain seq x y z
N MET A 1 38.10 14.52 13.74
CA MET A 1 36.64 14.30 13.85
C MET A 1 36.41 12.85 14.23
N GLN A 2 36.44 12.54 15.52
CA GLN A 2 36.20 11.20 16.05
C GLN A 2 35.00 11.24 16.99
N ARG A 3 34.21 10.15 16.92
CA ARG A 3 32.89 9.89 17.48
C ARG A 3 32.84 10.08 19.00
N GLY A 4 31.79 10.74 19.49
CA GLY A 4 31.44 10.81 20.90
C GLY A 4 30.19 9.98 21.17
N SER A 5 30.36 8.88 21.90
CA SER A 5 29.30 8.09 22.52
C SER A 5 29.36 8.31 24.04
N GLU A 6 28.21 8.70 24.61
CA GLU A 6 27.72 8.61 26.01
C GLU A 6 28.53 9.20 27.19
N PRO A 7 27.80 9.72 28.19
CA PRO A 7 28.20 9.59 29.59
C PRO A 7 27.17 8.79 30.40
N GLN A 8 27.69 7.77 31.08
CA GLN A 8 27.02 6.97 32.11
C GLN A 8 27.04 7.70 33.45
N THR A 9 25.92 7.73 34.16
CA THR A 9 25.93 7.91 35.62
C THR A 9 25.06 6.85 36.31
N LYS A 10 25.75 5.82 36.81
CA LYS A 10 25.71 5.25 38.18
C LYS A 10 24.44 5.49 39.00
N TYR A 11 23.87 4.45 39.60
CA TYR A 11 23.66 4.31 41.06
C TYR A 11 23.03 2.94 41.38
N SER A 12 23.21 2.54 42.64
CA SER A 12 23.26 1.18 43.18
C SER A 12 21.92 0.42 43.33
N LYS A 13 22.03 -0.91 43.29
CA LYS A 13 21.11 -1.92 43.88
C LYS A 13 20.82 -1.60 45.37
N PRO A 14 19.70 -2.05 46.03
CA PRO A 14 19.21 -3.44 46.03
C PRO A 14 17.67 -3.67 46.17
N MET A 15 17.30 -4.97 46.13
CA MET A 15 15.98 -5.56 46.36
C MET A 15 15.25 -5.03 47.61
N THR A 16 13.95 -4.76 47.48
CA THR A 16 12.97 -5.22 48.49
C THR A 16 11.73 -5.74 47.78
N ILE A 17 11.41 -6.99 48.11
CA ILE A 17 10.14 -7.66 47.86
C ILE A 17 9.05 -6.90 48.63
N GLN A 18 7.91 -6.63 47.99
CA GLN A 18 6.62 -6.90 48.62
C GLN A 18 5.50 -6.92 47.58
N MET A 19 5.08 -8.16 47.34
CA MET A 19 3.79 -8.54 46.79
C MET A 19 2.74 -8.20 47.85
N GLN A 20 1.63 -7.57 47.46
CA GLN A 20 0.31 -7.60 48.12
C GLN A 20 -0.58 -6.63 47.34
N SER A 21 -1.34 -7.12 46.35
CA SER A 21 -2.70 -7.65 46.48
C SER A 21 -3.75 -6.56 46.76
N ASN A 22 -4.56 -6.35 45.72
CA ASN A 22 -6.02 -6.22 45.72
C ASN A 22 -6.68 -4.82 45.73
N GLU A 23 -7.48 -4.61 44.66
CA GLU A 23 -8.79 -3.91 44.49
C GLU A 23 -8.86 -2.39 44.66
N ASP A 24 -9.14 -1.65 43.57
CA ASP A 24 -10.44 -1.00 43.31
C ASP A 24 -10.36 -0.12 42.02
N ASP A 25 -11.49 -0.08 41.29
CA ASP A 25 -11.99 1.00 40.44
C ASP A 25 -11.64 1.15 38.92
N GLU A 26 -12.75 1.28 38.18
CA GLU A 26 -13.03 2.06 36.95
C GLU A 26 -12.63 1.61 35.53
N ASP A 27 -13.69 1.44 34.72
CA ASP A 27 -13.84 1.76 33.30
C ASP A 27 -12.75 1.37 32.29
N GLY A 28 -12.86 0.14 31.79
CA GLY A 28 -12.32 -0.24 30.48
C GLY A 28 -13.38 -0.08 29.38
N LEU A 29 -13.76 1.17 29.06
CA LEU A 29 -14.56 1.48 27.87
C LEU A 29 -13.79 1.12 26.60
N GLY A 30 -14.50 0.50 25.65
CA GLY A 30 -13.95 -0.02 24.40
C GLY A 30 -13.83 0.99 23.24
N VAL A 31 -13.92 0.41 22.03
CA VAL A 31 -13.59 0.92 20.67
C VAL A 31 -12.14 0.54 20.30
N ASP A 32 -11.95 -0.60 19.62
CA ASP A 32 -12.06 -0.84 18.17
C ASP A 32 -10.85 -0.31 17.39
N GLU A 33 -10.13 -1.23 16.76
CA GLU A 33 -9.40 -0.98 15.52
C GLU A 33 -9.13 -2.36 14.87
N GLU A 34 -10.17 -2.88 14.21
CA GLU A 34 -9.99 -3.71 13.03
C GLU A 34 -9.26 -2.88 11.95
N ASP A 35 -7.92 -2.79 12.06
CA ASP A 35 -7.09 -2.21 11.01
C ASP A 35 -6.98 -3.24 9.87
N ASP A 36 -7.91 -3.09 8.91
CA ASP A 36 -7.88 -3.62 7.56
C ASP A 36 -6.50 -3.29 6.95
N GLU A 37 -5.55 -4.23 7.06
CA GLU A 37 -4.23 -4.11 6.44
C GLU A 37 -4.35 -4.23 4.91
N GLU A 38 -4.86 -3.17 4.33
CA GLU A 38 -4.45 -2.62 3.06
C GLU A 38 -4.60 -3.59 1.88
N GLU A 39 -5.85 -3.82 1.48
CA GLU A 39 -6.21 -3.89 0.05
C GLU A 39 -5.90 -2.53 -0.63
N HIS A 40 -4.71 -1.97 -0.40
CA HIS A 40 -4.10 -0.99 -1.27
C HIS A 40 -3.85 -1.73 -2.56
N GLY A 41 -4.88 -1.73 -3.40
CA GLY A 41 -4.82 -2.11 -4.80
C GLY A 41 -3.76 -1.25 -5.44
N ASP A 42 -2.51 -1.71 -5.35
CA ASP A 42 -1.41 -1.22 -6.15
C ASP A 42 -1.92 -1.36 -7.58
N ALA A 43 -2.21 -0.22 -8.19
CA ALA A 43 -2.68 -0.13 -9.55
C ALA A 43 -1.52 -0.59 -10.44
N SER A 44 -1.34 -1.90 -10.53
CA SER A 44 -0.30 -2.55 -11.30
C SER A 44 -0.74 -2.67 -12.74
N CYS A 45 0.21 -2.47 -13.65
CA CYS A 45 -0.08 -2.54 -15.07
C CYS A 45 -0.47 -3.98 -15.44
N GLY A 46 -1.70 -4.19 -15.93
CA GLY A 46 -2.20 -5.52 -16.30
C GLY A 46 -1.47 -6.20 -17.46
N ALA A 47 -0.43 -5.58 -18.01
CA ALA A 47 0.42 -6.13 -19.08
C ALA A 47 1.87 -6.42 -18.66
N CYS A 48 2.49 -5.60 -17.80
CA CYS A 48 3.87 -5.84 -17.32
C CYS A 48 3.98 -6.15 -15.82
N GLY A 49 2.92 -5.91 -15.04
CA GLY A 49 2.91 -6.13 -13.59
C GLY A 49 3.71 -5.11 -12.78
N GLU A 50 4.25 -4.07 -13.42
CA GLU A 50 4.91 -2.97 -12.72
C GLU A 50 3.88 -2.01 -12.13
N SER A 51 4.21 -1.47 -10.96
CA SER A 51 3.41 -0.51 -10.20
C SER A 51 3.48 0.90 -10.80
N TYR A 52 2.63 1.78 -10.29
CA TYR A 52 2.56 3.18 -10.72
C TYR A 52 3.91 3.91 -10.57
N ALA A 53 4.46 4.38 -11.69
CA ALA A 53 5.58 5.30 -11.73
C ALA A 53 5.10 6.73 -12.05
N THR A 54 5.67 7.71 -11.34
CA THR A 54 5.47 9.13 -11.65
C THR A 54 6.00 9.41 -13.07
N ASP A 55 5.19 10.08 -13.90
CA ASP A 55 5.45 10.42 -15.32
C ASP A 55 5.03 9.39 -16.39
N GLU A 56 4.41 8.26 -16.01
CA GLU A 56 3.90 7.31 -16.99
C GLU A 56 2.45 7.60 -17.42
N PHE A 57 2.14 7.42 -18.70
CA PHE A 57 0.75 7.52 -19.20
C PHE A 57 0.02 6.18 -19.02
N TRP A 58 -1.18 6.24 -18.42
CA TRP A 58 -2.03 5.09 -18.13
C TRP A 58 -3.39 5.16 -18.82
N ILE A 59 -3.97 4.01 -19.13
CA ILE A 59 -5.30 3.87 -19.72
C ILE A 59 -6.05 2.68 -19.08
N CYS A 60 -7.32 2.87 -18.74
CA CYS A 60 -8.20 1.83 -18.18
C CYS A 60 -9.01 1.15 -19.27
N CYS A 61 -9.17 -0.18 -19.21
CA CYS A 61 -9.96 -0.92 -20.19
C CYS A 61 -11.43 -1.03 -19.80
N ASP A 62 -12.35 -0.64 -20.69
CA ASP A 62 -13.81 -0.72 -20.46
C ASP A 62 -14.39 -2.14 -20.32
N ILE A 63 -13.59 -3.19 -20.56
CA ILE A 63 -14.06 -4.59 -20.54
C ILE A 63 -13.64 -5.33 -19.28
N CYS A 64 -12.44 -5.07 -18.78
CA CYS A 64 -11.90 -5.75 -17.61
C CYS A 64 -11.52 -4.79 -16.49
N GLU A 65 -11.72 -3.48 -16.70
CA GLU A 65 -11.49 -2.40 -15.73
C GLU A 65 -10.05 -2.36 -15.18
N LYS A 66 -9.13 -3.05 -15.85
CA LYS A 66 -7.71 -3.04 -15.53
C LYS A 66 -7.00 -1.82 -16.12
N TRP A 67 -5.98 -1.38 -15.41
CA TRP A 67 -5.11 -0.28 -15.76
C TRP A 67 -3.86 -0.77 -16.50
N PHE A 68 -3.42 0.00 -17.49
CA PHE A 68 -2.26 -0.35 -18.31
C PHE A 68 -1.43 0.88 -18.64
N HIS A 69 -0.11 0.73 -18.64
CA HIS A 69 0.77 1.71 -19.26
C HIS A 69 0.48 1.79 -20.77
N GLY A 70 0.35 3.00 -21.31
CA GLY A 70 0.17 3.20 -22.75
C GLY A 70 1.29 2.55 -23.58
N LYS A 71 2.54 2.54 -23.09
CA LYS A 71 3.67 1.85 -23.73
C LYS A 71 3.47 0.32 -23.81
N CYS A 72 2.88 -0.29 -22.79
CA CYS A 72 2.65 -1.73 -22.71
C CYS A 72 1.54 -2.20 -23.66
N VAL A 73 0.55 -1.33 -23.92
CA VAL A 73 -0.58 -1.63 -24.82
C VAL A 73 -0.55 -0.86 -26.14
N LYS A 74 0.56 -0.19 -26.45
CA LYS A 74 0.80 0.58 -27.68
C LYS A 74 -0.28 1.66 -27.94
N ILE A 75 -0.67 2.37 -26.89
CA ILE A 75 -1.55 3.54 -26.93
C ILE A 75 -0.75 4.77 -26.52
N THR A 76 -0.77 5.80 -27.37
CA THR A 76 -0.21 7.11 -27.07
C THR A 76 -1.29 8.01 -26.44
N PRO A 77 -0.93 9.02 -25.64
CA PRO A 77 -1.88 9.98 -25.09
C PRO A 77 -2.77 10.63 -26.17
N ALA A 78 -2.17 11.02 -27.30
CA ALA A 78 -2.90 11.58 -28.44
C ALA A 78 -3.95 10.62 -29.01
N ARG A 79 -3.67 9.31 -29.01
CA ARG A 79 -4.65 8.30 -29.43
C ARG A 79 -5.75 8.13 -28.39
N ALA A 80 -5.40 8.15 -27.11
CA ALA A 80 -6.35 8.00 -26.01
C ALA A 80 -7.38 9.14 -25.96
N GLU A 81 -6.98 10.37 -26.30
CA GLU A 81 -7.89 11.53 -26.41
C GLU A 81 -9.07 11.29 -27.39
N HIS A 82 -8.85 10.44 -28.40
CA HIS A 82 -9.85 10.14 -29.43
C HIS A 82 -10.58 8.80 -29.19
N ILE A 83 -10.22 8.05 -28.16
CA ILE A 83 -10.83 6.75 -27.85
C ILE A 83 -11.98 6.96 -26.85
N LYS A 84 -13.21 6.64 -27.28
CA LYS A 84 -14.39 6.66 -26.40
C LYS A 84 -14.51 5.44 -25.49
N GLN A 85 -14.09 4.29 -26.01
CA GLN A 85 -14.06 3.01 -25.28
C GLN A 85 -12.77 2.29 -25.66
N TYR A 86 -11.92 2.08 -24.67
CA TYR A 86 -10.66 1.37 -24.81
C TYR A 86 -10.82 -0.12 -24.46
N LYS A 87 -10.46 -0.96 -25.43
CA LYS A 87 -10.39 -2.41 -25.26
C LYS A 87 -8.93 -2.87 -25.25
N CYS A 88 -8.49 -3.49 -24.16
CA CYS A 88 -7.13 -4.00 -24.04
C CYS A 88 -6.88 -5.16 -25.02
N PRO A 89 -5.60 -5.45 -25.34
CA PRO A 89 -5.25 -6.56 -26.25
C PRO A 89 -5.74 -7.93 -25.76
N ALA A 90 -5.80 -8.15 -24.44
CA ALA A 90 -6.29 -9.40 -23.86
C ALA A 90 -7.80 -9.58 -24.11
N CYS A 91 -8.62 -8.57 -23.80
CA CYS A 91 -10.06 -8.61 -24.06
C CYS A 91 -10.37 -8.66 -25.56
N SER A 92 -9.53 -8.06 -26.41
CA SER A 92 -9.68 -8.10 -27.87
C SER A 92 -9.52 -9.51 -28.43
N LYS A 93 -8.62 -10.31 -27.86
CA LYS A 93 -8.40 -11.71 -28.26
C LYS A 93 -9.51 -12.65 -27.75
N ARG A 94 -10.05 -12.40 -26.55
CA ARG A 94 -11.08 -13.25 -25.94
C ARG A 94 -12.44 -13.22 -26.65
N ALA A 95 -12.73 -12.18 -27.43
CA ALA A 95 -14.01 -12.03 -28.13
C ALA A 95 -14.12 -12.82 -29.45
N ARG A 96 -13.15 -13.68 -29.79
CA ARG A 96 -13.12 -14.44 -31.06
C ARG A 96 -13.20 -15.97 -30.87
N THR A 97 -13.94 -16.45 -29.88
CA THR A 97 -14.22 -17.87 -29.68
C THR A 97 -15.71 -18.03 -29.45
#